data_AF-A0A946FID3-F1
#
_entry.id   AF-A0A946FID3-F1
#
_cell.length_a   1.000
_cell.length_b   1.000
_cell.length_c   1.000
_cell.angle_alpha   90.00
_cell.angle_beta   90.00
_cell.angle_gamma   90.00
#
_symmetry.space_group_name_H-M   'P 1'
#
loop_
_entity.id
_entity.type
_entity.pdbx_description
1 polymer ?
#
loop_
_entity_poly.entity_id
_entity_poly.type
_entity_poly.pdbx_seq_one_letter_code
_entity_poly.pdbx_strand_id
1 'polypeptide(L)'
;IHAALKPGGEVFLTAPFMYPYHEAPIDLNRWTQEGLRSLMKEFSPIQIGVLGGPTATLVEAFHGWLSILFSFNSDKLYQAIYLLLLPFLKPLKIIDRLLLNKYSSSHRLAAMIYFYGTKR
;
A
#
# COMPACT_ATOMS: atom_id res chain seq x y z
N ILE A 1 -3.38 -7.28 18.32
CA ILE A 1 -3.60 -8.40 17.38
C ILE A 1 -3.12 -9.73 17.98
N HIS A 2 -1.87 -9.81 18.46
CA HIS A 2 -1.28 -11.04 19.03
C HIS A 2 -2.18 -11.81 20.02
N ALA A 3 -2.86 -11.12 20.95
CA ALA A 3 -3.74 -11.76 21.93
C ALA A 3 -5.18 -12.04 21.45
N ALA A 4 -5.59 -11.51 20.28
CA ALA A 4 -6.99 -11.55 19.85
C ALA A 4 -7.42 -12.89 19.22
N LEU A 5 -6.46 -13.71 18.79
CA LEU A 5 -6.72 -15.00 18.17
C LEU A 5 -6.33 -16.14 19.11
N LYS A 6 -7.05 -17.26 19.02
CA LYS A 6 -6.63 -18.54 19.61
C LYS A 6 -5.54 -19.20 18.74
N PRO A 7 -4.74 -20.15 19.28
CA PRO A 7 -3.82 -20.94 18.47
C PRO A 7 -4.53 -21.57 17.26
N GLY A 8 -3.87 -21.53 16.09
CA GLY A 8 -4.43 -21.95 14.80
C GLY A 8 -5.37 -20.94 14.12
N GLY A 9 -5.73 -19.83 14.78
CA GLY A 9 -6.53 -18.76 14.17
C GLY A 9 -5.77 -18.00 13.08
N GLU A 10 -6.46 -17.57 12.04
CA GLU A 10 -5.85 -16.91 10.88
C GLU A 10 -5.87 -15.38 10.99
N VAL A 11 -4.83 -14.74 10.43
CA VAL A 11 -4.74 -13.29 10.31
C VAL A 11 -4.37 -12.92 8.87
N PHE A 12 -5.10 -11.98 8.30
CA PHE A 12 -4.75 -11.29 7.06
C PHE A 12 -4.60 -9.79 7.36
N LEU A 13 -3.45 -9.24 7.02
CA LEU A 13 -3.05 -7.87 7.35
C LEU A 13 -2.45 -7.22 6.12
N THR A 14 -2.77 -5.95 5.89
CA THR A 14 -2.17 -5.13 4.84
C THR A 14 -1.48 -3.92 5.47
N ALA A 15 -0.38 -3.48 4.86
CA ALA A 15 0.37 -2.32 5.32
C ALA A 15 0.94 -1.52 4.14
N PRO A 16 1.03 -0.18 4.24
CA PRO A 16 1.69 0.64 3.22
C PRO A 16 3.20 0.41 3.23
N PHE A 17 3.81 0.39 2.04
CA PHE A 17 5.26 0.40 1.86
C PHE A 17 5.72 1.70 1.18
N MET A 18 5.45 1.89 -0.11
CA MET A 18 5.72 3.15 -0.83
C MET A 18 4.46 3.97 -1.10
N TYR A 19 3.51 3.95 -0.15
CA TYR A 19 2.26 4.70 -0.27
C TYR A 19 2.41 6.14 0.27
N PRO A 20 1.86 7.16 -0.41
CA PRO A 20 1.84 8.53 0.11
C PRO A 20 1.20 8.66 1.48
N TYR A 21 1.45 9.77 2.15
CA TYR A 21 0.80 10.12 3.41
C TYR A 21 -0.73 10.11 3.25
N HIS A 22 -1.43 9.41 4.15
CA HIS A 22 -2.88 9.37 4.21
C HIS A 22 -3.35 9.23 5.67
N GLU A 23 -3.76 10.35 6.26
CA GLU A 23 -4.20 10.41 7.65
C GLU A 23 -5.61 9.81 7.87
N ALA A 24 -5.76 8.86 8.81
CA ALA A 24 -7.05 8.50 9.42
C ALA A 24 -6.88 7.57 10.66
N PRO A 25 -6.85 8.05 11.92
CA PRO A 25 -6.77 9.44 12.40
C PRO A 25 -5.32 9.98 12.46
N ILE A 26 -4.32 9.12 12.34
CA ILE A 26 -2.89 9.46 12.28
C ILE A 26 -2.21 8.46 11.35
N ASP A 27 -1.10 8.85 10.73
CA ASP A 27 -0.36 7.99 9.82
C ASP A 27 1.09 7.80 10.30
N LEU A 28 1.41 6.59 10.77
CA LEU A 28 2.59 6.35 11.61
C LEU A 28 3.74 5.62 10.91
N ASN A 29 3.44 4.67 10.02
CA ASN A 29 4.46 3.72 9.57
C ASN A 29 4.35 3.40 8.09
N ARG A 30 5.48 3.06 7.49
CA ARG A 30 5.59 2.29 6.24
C ARG A 30 6.45 1.08 6.51
N TRP A 31 5.96 -0.10 6.16
CA TRP A 31 6.66 -1.35 6.45
C TRP A 31 7.22 -1.97 5.17
N THR A 32 8.45 -2.48 5.25
CA THR A 32 8.96 -3.46 4.28
C THR A 32 8.34 -4.83 4.57
N GLN A 33 8.44 -5.77 3.63
CA GLN A 33 7.98 -7.15 3.87
C GLN A 33 8.67 -7.80 5.07
N GLU A 34 9.98 -7.59 5.25
CA GLU A 34 10.72 -8.12 6.39
C GLU A 34 10.36 -7.42 7.71
N GLY A 35 10.09 -6.10 7.68
CA GLY A 35 9.56 -5.38 8.83
C GLY A 35 8.21 -5.96 9.26
N LEU A 36 7.31 -6.21 8.31
CA LEU A 36 6.00 -6.81 8.57
C LEU A 36 6.13 -8.25 9.09
N ARG A 37 7.04 -9.05 8.52
CA ARG A 37 7.34 -10.41 9.01
C ARG A 37 7.83 -10.39 10.46
N SER A 38 8.72 -9.46 10.79
CA SER A 38 9.27 -9.31 12.15
C SER A 38 8.19 -8.93 13.16
N LEU A 39 7.29 -8.00 12.81
CA LEU A 39 6.13 -7.64 13.63
C LEU A 39 5.21 -8.84 13.87
N MET A 40 5.05 -9.70 12.86
CA MET A 40 4.17 -10.86 12.91
C MET A 40 4.85 -12.15 13.39
N LYS A 41 5.95 -12.05 14.18
CA LYS A 41 6.74 -13.20 14.64
C LYS A 41 5.99 -14.28 15.42
N GLU A 42 4.88 -13.92 16.08
CA GLU A 42 4.01 -14.87 16.80
C GLU A 42 3.10 -15.69 15.88
N PHE A 43 3.10 -15.36 14.59
CA PHE A 43 2.36 -16.07 13.56
C PHE A 43 3.32 -16.90 12.70
N SER A 44 2.82 -18.00 12.18
CA SER A 44 3.45 -18.77 11.11
C SER A 44 2.97 -18.21 9.78
N PRO A 45 3.85 -17.62 8.94
CA PRO A 45 3.45 -17.04 7.67
C PRO A 45 2.98 -18.15 6.71
N ILE A 46 1.77 -18.00 6.18
CA ILE A 46 1.28 -18.77 5.04
C ILE A 46 1.71 -18.08 3.74
N GLN A 47 1.51 -16.77 3.66
CA GLN A 47 1.86 -15.98 2.49
C GLN A 47 2.23 -14.54 2.88
N ILE A 48 3.27 -14.00 2.25
CA ILE A 48 3.64 -12.59 2.34
C ILE A 48 3.86 -12.11 0.91
N GLY A 49 3.33 -10.94 0.59
CA GLY A 49 3.37 -10.48 -0.78
C GLY A 49 3.01 -9.02 -0.97
N VAL A 50 2.69 -8.71 -2.22
CA VAL A 50 2.37 -7.37 -2.70
C VAL A 50 0.89 -7.31 -3.06
N LEU A 51 0.18 -6.33 -2.52
CA LEU A 51 -1.22 -6.04 -2.84
C LEU A 51 -1.35 -4.89 -3.85
N GLY A 52 -0.49 -3.87 -3.73
CA GLY A 52 -0.39 -2.75 -4.66
C GLY A 52 1.01 -2.72 -5.26
N GLY A 53 1.12 -2.80 -6.58
CA GLY A 53 2.40 -2.97 -7.26
C GLY A 53 3.10 -1.66 -7.62
N PRO A 54 4.14 -1.74 -8.48
CA PRO A 54 4.91 -0.60 -8.94
C PRO A 54 4.06 0.53 -9.57
N THR A 55 3.04 0.17 -10.34
CA THR A 55 2.17 1.15 -10.99
C THR A 55 1.31 1.87 -9.96
N ALA A 56 0.82 1.19 -8.92
CA ALA A 56 0.14 1.86 -7.81
C ALA A 56 1.03 2.90 -7.13
N THR A 57 2.29 2.59 -6.84
CA THR A 57 3.25 3.54 -6.26
C THR A 57 3.43 4.77 -7.17
N LEU A 58 3.68 4.53 -8.46
CA LEU A 58 3.85 5.60 -9.44
C LEU A 58 2.61 6.48 -9.54
N VAL A 59 1.43 5.87 -9.69
CA VAL A 59 0.15 6.58 -9.83
C VAL A 59 -0.14 7.44 -8.61
N GLU A 60 0.04 6.91 -7.41
CA GLU A 60 -0.25 7.64 -6.17
C GLU A 60 0.71 8.82 -5.98
N ALA A 61 2.01 8.60 -6.19
CA ALA A 61 3.00 9.67 -6.11
C ALA A 61 2.76 10.75 -7.18
N PHE A 62 2.49 10.34 -8.42
CA PHE A 62 2.27 11.27 -9.53
C PHE A 62 0.96 12.06 -9.38
N HIS A 63 -0.12 11.41 -8.92
CA HIS A 63 -1.39 12.05 -8.62
C HIS A 63 -1.25 13.12 -7.55
N GLY A 64 -0.58 12.80 -6.44
CA GLY A 64 -0.28 13.75 -5.38
C GLY A 64 0.61 14.90 -5.88
N TRP A 65 1.68 14.59 -6.61
CA TRP A 65 2.60 15.58 -7.16
C TRP A 65 1.93 16.58 -8.10
N LEU A 66 1.10 16.11 -9.05
CA LEU A 66 0.33 16.99 -9.95
C LEU A 66 -0.64 17.87 -9.16
N SER A 67 -1.30 17.31 -8.15
CA SER A 67 -2.24 18.05 -7.31
C SER A 67 -1.54 19.15 -6.52
N ILE A 68 -0.35 18.88 -5.97
CA ILE A 68 0.48 19.90 -5.31
C ILE A 68 0.92 20.97 -6.32
N LEU A 69 1.50 20.57 -7.45
CA LEU A 69 2.04 21.45 -8.48
C LEU A 69 1.02 22.49 -8.95
N PHE A 70 -0.21 22.07 -9.20
CA PHE A 70 -1.27 22.92 -9.72
C PHE A 70 -2.19 23.51 -8.63
N SER A 71 -1.97 23.18 -7.35
CA SER A 71 -2.77 23.74 -6.24
C SER A 71 -2.49 25.22 -5.97
N PHE A 72 -1.31 25.71 -6.35
CA PHE A 72 -0.84 27.06 -6.01
C PHE A 72 -1.04 27.40 -4.52
N ASN A 73 -0.70 26.45 -3.63
CA ASN A 73 -0.82 26.58 -2.17
C ASN A 73 -2.27 26.77 -1.66
N SER A 74 -3.27 26.34 -2.44
CA SER A 74 -4.68 26.34 -2.06
C SER A 74 -5.19 24.92 -1.86
N ASP A 75 -5.62 24.59 -0.64
CA ASP A 75 -6.20 23.28 -0.32
C ASP A 75 -7.43 22.97 -1.16
N LYS A 76 -8.28 23.98 -1.41
CA LYS A 76 -9.47 23.81 -2.26
C LYS A 76 -9.09 23.42 -3.68
N LEU A 77 -8.06 24.05 -4.24
CA LEU A 77 -7.59 23.76 -5.58
C LEU A 77 -6.89 22.40 -5.64
N TYR A 78 -6.07 22.07 -4.63
CA TYR A 78 -5.52 20.73 -4.46
C TYR A 78 -6.62 19.67 -4.52
N GLN A 79 -7.69 19.81 -3.74
CA GLN A 79 -8.79 18.85 -3.72
C GLN A 79 -9.54 18.79 -5.06
N ALA A 80 -9.78 19.94 -5.70
CA ALA A 80 -10.42 19.98 -7.02
C ALA A 80 -9.59 19.26 -8.09
N ILE A 81 -8.28 19.51 -8.14
CA ILE A 81 -7.36 18.84 -9.06
C ILE A 81 -7.24 17.35 -8.73
N TYR A 82 -7.14 17.01 -7.46
CA TYR A 82 -7.06 15.62 -7.02
C TYR A 82 -8.29 14.84 -7.51
N LEU A 83 -9.50 15.37 -7.29
CA LEU A 83 -10.74 14.75 -7.75
C LEU A 83 -10.83 14.70 -9.29
N LEU A 84 -10.39 15.76 -9.97
CA LEU A 84 -10.37 15.82 -11.44
C LEU A 84 -9.45 14.74 -12.04
N LEU A 85 -8.28 14.51 -11.46
CA LEU A 85 -7.29 13.55 -11.97
C LEU A 85 -7.62 12.09 -11.63
N LEU A 86 -8.40 11.86 -10.57
CA LEU A 86 -8.74 10.53 -10.05
C LEU A 86 -9.25 9.55 -11.13
N PRO A 87 -10.26 9.86 -11.96
CA PRO A 87 -10.78 8.92 -12.95
C PRO A 87 -9.78 8.59 -14.06
N PHE A 88 -8.78 9.43 -14.29
CA PHE A 88 -7.78 9.21 -15.34
C PHE A 88 -6.58 8.41 -14.83
N LEU A 89 -6.13 8.67 -13.60
CA LEU A 89 -4.92 8.06 -13.05
C LEU A 89 -5.18 6.72 -12.35
N LYS A 90 -6.26 6.60 -11.55
CA LYS A 90 -6.49 5.38 -10.75
C LYS A 90 -6.69 4.10 -11.58
N PRO A 91 -7.34 4.12 -12.77
CA PRO A 91 -7.48 2.91 -13.58
C PRO A 91 -6.13 2.31 -14.04
N LEU A 92 -5.09 3.12 -14.18
CA LEU A 92 -3.76 2.66 -14.62
C LEU A 92 -3.16 1.60 -13.70
N LYS A 93 -3.59 1.54 -12.43
CA LYS A 93 -3.17 0.52 -11.48
C LYS A 93 -3.49 -0.91 -11.93
N ILE A 94 -4.41 -1.11 -12.88
CA ILE A 94 -4.67 -2.44 -13.45
C ILE A 94 -3.43 -3.06 -14.10
N ILE A 95 -2.47 -2.23 -14.54
CA ILE A 95 -1.18 -2.66 -15.07
C ILE A 95 -0.39 -3.49 -14.04
N ASP A 96 -0.60 -3.27 -12.74
CA ASP A 96 0.03 -4.08 -11.70
C ASP A 96 -0.32 -5.58 -11.82
N ARG A 97 -1.50 -5.94 -12.35
CA ARG A 97 -1.84 -7.35 -12.60
C ARG A 97 -0.85 -8.02 -13.54
N LEU A 98 -0.37 -7.29 -14.55
CA LEU A 98 0.64 -7.79 -15.47
C LEU A 98 2.02 -7.78 -14.82
N LEU A 99 2.37 -6.68 -14.14
CA LEU A 99 3.70 -6.52 -13.56
C LEU A 99 3.98 -7.55 -12.46
N LEU A 100 3.05 -7.71 -11.53
CA LEU A 100 3.19 -8.64 -10.40
C LEU A 100 3.29 -10.10 -10.84
N ASN A 101 2.63 -10.47 -11.94
CA ASN A 101 2.66 -11.84 -12.47
C ASN A 101 3.91 -12.13 -13.33
N LYS A 102 4.50 -11.10 -13.96
CA LYS A 102 5.59 -11.28 -14.93
C LYS A 102 6.97 -10.96 -14.36
N TYR A 103 7.07 -10.04 -13.41
CA TYR A 103 8.36 -9.53 -12.94
C TYR A 103 8.53 -9.78 -11.44
N SER A 104 9.47 -10.66 -11.10
CA SER A 104 9.83 -10.96 -9.70
C SER A 104 10.34 -9.73 -8.95
N SER A 105 10.88 -8.73 -9.65
CA SER A 105 11.38 -7.47 -9.08
C SER A 105 10.29 -6.45 -8.71
N SER A 106 9.02 -6.69 -9.06
CA SER A 106 7.93 -5.73 -8.79
C SER A 106 7.72 -5.42 -7.31
N HIS A 107 8.15 -6.28 -6.39
CA HIS A 107 8.09 -6.03 -4.95
C HIS A 107 8.92 -4.81 -4.51
N ARG A 108 9.93 -4.40 -5.27
CA ARG A 108 10.82 -3.27 -4.93
C ARG A 108 10.12 -1.92 -4.93
N LEU A 109 9.02 -1.81 -5.68
CA LEU A 109 8.18 -0.60 -5.75
C LEU A 109 6.74 -0.90 -5.29
N ALA A 110 6.55 -1.85 -4.38
CA ALA A 110 5.23 -2.15 -3.85
C ALA A 110 4.64 -0.93 -3.12
N ALA A 111 3.42 -0.56 -3.48
CA ALA A 111 2.65 0.48 -2.80
C ALA A 111 2.11 -0.07 -1.47
N MET A 112 1.56 -1.27 -1.52
CA MET A 112 0.96 -1.97 -0.38
C MET A 112 1.48 -3.41 -0.33
N ILE A 113 1.81 -3.87 0.86
CA ILE A 113 2.20 -5.26 1.14
C ILE A 113 1.16 -5.92 2.04
N TYR A 114 1.17 -7.25 2.08
CA TYR A 114 0.31 -8.01 2.98
C TYR A 114 1.05 -9.17 3.66
N PHE A 115 0.51 -9.57 4.80
CA PHE A 115 0.87 -10.77 5.54
C PHE A 115 -0.39 -11.60 5.78
N TYR A 116 -0.31 -12.88 5.48
CA TYR A 116 -1.32 -13.89 5.78
C TYR A 116 -0.64 -15.03 6.55
N GLY A 117 -1.20 -15.42 7.70
CA GLY A 117 -0.62 -16.47 8.51
C GLY A 117 -1.55 -16.97 9.62
N THR A 118 -1.09 -17.99 10.33
CA THR A 118 -1.80 -18.62 11.46
C THR A 118 -1.10 -18.32 12.77
N LYS A 119 -1.87 -18.14 13.84
CA LYS A 119 -1.32 -17.97 15.19
C LYS A 119 -0.71 -19.29 15.65
N ARG A 120 0.51 -19.23 16.17
CA ARG A 120 1.19 -20.38 16.78
C ARG A 120 0.46 -20.86 18.03
#